data_AF-A0A2G6IV30-F1
#
_entry.id   AF-A0A2G6IV30-F1
#
_cell.length_a   1.000
_cell.length_b   1.000
_cell.length_c   1.000
_cell.angle_alpha   90.00
_cell.angle_beta   90.00
_cell.angle_gamma   90.00
#
_symmetry.space_group_name_H-M   'P 1'
#
loop_
_entity.id
_entity.type
_entity.pdbx_description
1 polymer ?
#
loop_
_entity_poly.entity_id
_entity_poly.type
_entity_poly.pdbx_seq_one_letter_code
_entity_poly.pdbx_strand_id
1 'polypeptide(L)'
;MPIRFPRPRDNEPFAWGLTGPEPTEIWERFSPAYEAQLERLVNTLQALGFDPEIGGAGSEDGEYVRAEYRQNRRVVFFYHLEDPAGARFISSLRGDALQSWVIQEYLGS
;
A
#
# COMPACT_ATOMS: atom_id res chain seq x y z
N MET A 1 -4.97 15.80 -1.43
CA MET A 1 -6.28 15.53 -0.78
C MET A 1 -6.11 14.29 0.09
N PRO A 2 -6.82 14.15 1.23
CA PRO A 2 -6.71 12.94 2.04
C PRO A 2 -7.23 11.73 1.25
N ILE A 3 -6.46 10.65 1.24
CA ILE A 3 -6.88 9.36 0.69
C ILE A 3 -8.02 8.83 1.57
N ARG A 4 -9.13 8.39 0.96
CA ARG A 4 -10.31 7.88 1.68
C ARG A 4 -10.48 6.39 1.40
N PHE A 5 -10.83 5.65 2.44
CA PHE A 5 -11.04 4.20 2.38
C PHE A 5 -12.47 3.81 2.80
N PRO A 6 -13.04 2.72 2.25
CA PRO A 6 -12.55 2.04 1.04
C PRO A 6 -12.63 2.99 -0.15
N ARG A 7 -11.69 2.87 -1.09
CA ARG A 7 -11.71 3.71 -2.29
C ARG A 7 -12.85 3.29 -3.21
N PRO A 8 -13.47 4.22 -3.96
CA PRO A 8 -14.38 3.85 -5.03
C PRO A 8 -13.61 3.04 -6.07
N ARG A 9 -14.24 2.02 -6.65
CA ARG A 9 -13.68 1.28 -7.78
C ARG A 9 -13.41 2.23 -8.94
N ASP A 10 -12.30 2.01 -9.61
CA ASP A 10 -12.04 2.57 -10.93
C ASP A 10 -12.25 1.51 -12.01
N ASN A 11 -12.00 1.89 -13.26
CA ASN A 11 -12.12 1.01 -14.43
C ASN A 11 -10.76 0.45 -14.87
N GLU A 12 -9.73 0.55 -14.03
CA GLU A 12 -8.38 0.10 -14.38
C GLU A 12 -8.24 -1.41 -14.17
N PRO A 13 -7.47 -2.11 -15.01
CA PRO A 13 -7.27 -3.55 -14.87
C PRO A 13 -6.46 -3.93 -13.63
N PHE A 14 -6.46 -5.23 -13.32
CA PHE A 14 -5.63 -5.86 -12.29
C PHE A 14 -4.34 -6.35 -12.93
N ALA A 15 -3.19 -5.95 -12.39
CA ALA A 15 -1.90 -6.35 -12.95
C ALA A 15 -1.68 -7.87 -12.91
N TRP A 16 -2.16 -8.50 -11.83
CA TRP A 16 -1.99 -9.95 -11.58
C TRP A 16 -3.28 -10.75 -11.74
N GLY A 17 -4.33 -10.11 -12.30
CA GLY A 17 -5.64 -10.71 -12.47
C GLY A 17 -6.38 -10.97 -11.15
N LEU A 18 -7.53 -11.64 -11.26
CA LEU A 18 -8.32 -12.11 -10.13
C LEU A 18 -8.19 -13.62 -9.99
N THR A 19 -8.19 -14.09 -8.74
CA THR A 19 -8.27 -15.51 -8.38
C THR A 19 -9.66 -16.08 -8.64
N GLY A 20 -10.69 -15.22 -8.61
CA GLY A 20 -12.09 -15.56 -8.82
C GLY A 20 -12.87 -14.50 -9.62
N PRO A 21 -14.21 -14.60 -9.67
CA PRO A 21 -15.05 -13.64 -10.40
C PRO A 21 -15.12 -12.26 -9.73
N GLU A 22 -14.78 -12.18 -8.44
CA GLU A 22 -14.74 -10.95 -7.66
C GLU A 22 -13.42 -10.87 -6.88
N PRO A 23 -12.91 -9.66 -6.60
CA PRO A 23 -11.68 -9.49 -5.83
C PRO A 23 -11.92 -9.80 -4.34
N THR A 24 -11.19 -10.77 -3.82
CA THR A 24 -11.25 -11.22 -2.41
C THR A 24 -9.89 -11.21 -1.72
N GLU A 25 -8.80 -11.30 -2.49
CA GLU A 25 -7.45 -11.44 -1.94
C GLU A 25 -6.80 -10.10 -1.58
N ILE A 26 -5.80 -10.13 -0.70
CA ILE A 26 -5.07 -8.94 -0.20
C ILE A 26 -4.25 -8.22 -1.28
N TRP A 27 -4.02 -8.84 -2.44
CA TRP A 27 -3.33 -8.28 -3.61
C TRP A 27 -4.28 -7.94 -4.76
N GLU A 28 -5.58 -8.22 -4.61
CA GLU A 28 -6.59 -7.91 -5.61
C GLU A 28 -7.24 -6.55 -5.29
N ARG A 29 -7.01 -5.56 -6.15
CA ARG A 29 -7.51 -4.19 -5.95
C ARG A 29 -9.01 -4.17 -5.62
N PHE A 30 -9.40 -3.27 -4.72
CA PHE A 30 -10.79 -3.13 -4.27
C PHE A 30 -11.41 -4.36 -3.61
N SER A 31 -10.65 -5.42 -3.31
CA SER A 31 -11.11 -6.40 -2.33
C SER A 31 -11.18 -5.73 -0.95
N PRO A 32 -12.09 -6.15 -0.06
CA PRO A 32 -12.11 -5.63 1.31
C PRO A 32 -10.77 -5.80 2.04
N ALA A 33 -10.05 -6.89 1.77
CA ALA A 33 -8.78 -7.19 2.41
C ALA A 33 -7.65 -6.29 1.89
N TYR A 34 -7.65 -6.01 0.60
CA TYR A 34 -6.72 -5.08 -0.06
C TYR A 34 -6.89 -3.66 0.48
N GLU A 35 -8.12 -3.14 0.49
CA GLU A 35 -8.38 -1.77 0.95
C GLU A 35 -8.06 -1.60 2.44
N ALA A 36 -8.32 -2.60 3.28
CA ALA A 36 -7.95 -2.56 4.69
C ALA A 36 -6.42 -2.60 4.92
N GLN A 37 -5.69 -3.38 4.11
CA GLN A 37 -4.22 -3.39 4.14
C GLN A 37 -3.66 -2.03 3.72
N LEU A 38 -4.18 -1.47 2.64
CA LEU A 38 -3.76 -0.19 2.09
C LEU A 38 -4.07 0.97 3.06
N GLU A 39 -5.26 0.99 3.64
CA GLU A 39 -5.64 1.96 4.68
C GLU A 39 -4.67 1.91 5.86
N ARG A 40 -4.37 0.70 6.36
CA ARG A 40 -3.41 0.52 7.47
C ARG A 40 -2.03 1.09 7.10
N LEU A 41 -1.51 0.76 5.92
CA LEU A 41 -0.22 1.24 5.45
C LEU A 41 -0.18 2.77 5.32
N VAL A 42 -1.18 3.36 4.67
CA VAL A 42 -1.29 4.82 4.48
C VAL A 42 -1.36 5.54 5.82
N ASN A 43 -2.18 5.05 6.75
CA ASN A 43 -2.32 5.66 8.07
C ASN A 43 -1.00 5.58 8.87
N THR A 44 -0.29 4.44 8.81
CA THR A 44 1.03 4.30 9.45
C THR A 44 2.05 5.28 8.85
N LEU A 45 2.11 5.41 7.53
CA LEU A 45 3.01 6.34 6.85
C LEU A 45 2.71 7.80 7.23
N GLN A 46 1.45 8.20 7.23
CA GLN A 46 1.04 9.54 7.63
C GLN A 46 1.37 9.84 9.09
N ALA A 47 1.14 8.88 10.00
CA ALA A 47 1.49 9.02 11.42
C ALA A 47 3.00 9.19 11.64
N LEU A 48 3.81 8.56 10.79
CA LEU A 48 5.27 8.72 10.78
C LEU A 48 5.75 9.99 10.07
N GLY A 49 4.85 10.80 9.50
CA GLY A 49 5.23 12.07 8.84
C GLY A 49 5.60 11.93 7.36
N PHE A 50 5.26 10.82 6.73
CA PHE A 50 5.30 10.69 5.28
C PHE A 50 4.08 11.33 4.61
N ASP A 51 4.21 11.66 3.32
CA ASP A 51 3.12 12.12 2.47
C ASP A 51 2.84 11.06 1.38
N PRO A 52 1.92 10.10 1.63
CA PRO A 52 1.67 9.00 0.71
C PRO A 52 0.77 9.37 -0.46
N GLU A 53 1.05 8.73 -1.59
CA GLU A 53 0.32 8.74 -2.84
C GLU A 53 0.17 7.28 -3.33
N ILE A 54 -0.95 7.00 -3.99
CA ILE A 54 -1.21 5.71 -4.62
C ILE A 54 -1.17 5.93 -6.13
N GLY A 55 -0.42 5.10 -6.84
CA GLY A 55 -0.25 5.19 -8.30
C GLY A 55 -0.08 3.81 -8.92
N GLY A 56 0.06 3.75 -10.25
CA GLY A 56 0.34 2.49 -10.97
C GLY A 56 -0.87 1.59 -11.23
N ALA A 57 -2.08 2.02 -10.84
CA ALA A 57 -3.32 1.34 -11.22
C ALA A 57 -3.39 1.07 -12.73
N GLY A 58 -3.72 -0.16 -13.10
CA GLY A 58 -3.84 -0.58 -14.49
C GLY A 58 -2.52 -0.79 -15.25
N SER A 59 -1.38 -0.58 -14.59
CA SER A 59 -0.06 -0.84 -15.17
C SER A 59 0.31 -2.33 -15.10
N GLU A 60 1.34 -2.74 -15.85
CA GLU A 60 1.90 -4.10 -15.83
C GLU A 60 2.47 -4.47 -14.44
N ASP A 61 3.07 -3.50 -13.74
CA ASP A 61 3.68 -3.69 -12.42
C ASP A 61 2.67 -3.56 -11.27
N GLY A 62 1.45 -3.12 -11.58
CA GLY A 62 0.36 -2.92 -10.64
C GLY A 62 0.49 -1.68 -9.75
N GLU A 63 -0.54 -1.51 -8.92
CA GLU A 63 -0.69 -0.39 -8.01
C GLU A 63 0.38 -0.42 -6.90
N TYR A 64 0.93 0.74 -6.57
CA TYR A 64 1.94 0.94 -5.55
C TYR A 64 1.58 2.10 -4.63
N VAL A 65 2.19 2.11 -3.44
CA VAL A 65 2.27 3.28 -2.57
C VAL A 65 3.64 3.90 -2.68
N ARG A 66 3.69 5.19 -2.96
CA ARG A 66 4.88 6.02 -2.86
C ARG A 66 4.66 7.05 -1.77
N ALA A 67 5.61 7.27 -0.88
CA ALA A 67 5.47 8.31 0.14
C ALA A 67 6.80 9.03 0.39
N GLU A 68 6.80 10.35 0.35
CA GLU A 68 7.98 11.15 0.67
C GLU A 68 8.00 11.51 2.16
N TYR A 69 9.16 11.38 2.81
CA TYR A 69 9.27 11.81 4.20
C TYR A 69 9.36 13.33 4.28
N ARG A 70 8.43 13.98 5.00
CA ARG A 70 8.30 15.44 4.99
C ARG A 70 9.54 16.17 5.55
N GLN A 71 10.25 15.56 6.50
CA GLN A 71 11.46 16.16 7.08
C GLN A 71 12.70 15.98 6.19
N ASN A 72 12.71 14.98 5.31
CA ASN A 72 13.81 14.74 4.38
C ASN A 72 13.27 14.06 3.11
N ARG A 73 13.02 14.85 2.06
CA ARG A 73 12.47 14.38 0.78
C ARG A 73 13.37 13.39 0.02
N ARG A 74 14.61 13.16 0.48
CA ARG A 74 15.47 12.09 -0.06
C ARG A 74 15.05 10.71 0.42
N VAL A 75 14.34 10.64 1.54
CA VAL A 75 13.75 9.40 2.04
C VAL A 75 12.40 9.21 1.37
N VAL A 76 12.29 8.14 0.58
CA VAL A 76 11.09 7.80 -0.18
C VAL A 76 10.73 6.35 0.12
N PHE A 77 9.53 6.17 0.66
CA PHE A 77 8.88 4.86 0.73
C PHE A 77 8.33 4.51 -0.65
N PHE A 78 8.54 3.27 -1.09
CA PHE A 78 7.96 2.74 -2.32
C PHE A 78 7.66 1.25 -2.15
N TYR A 79 6.43 0.83 -2.45
CA TYR A 79 6.00 -0.55 -2.26
C TYR A 79 4.86 -0.95 -3.21
N HIS A 80 5.00 -2.10 -3.90
CA HIS A 80 3.95 -2.66 -4.75
C HIS A 80 2.87 -3.35 -3.91
N LEU A 81 1.60 -3.14 -4.25
CA LEU A 81 0.45 -3.67 -3.52
C LEU A 81 -0.19 -4.88 -4.19
N GLU A 82 -0.11 -4.96 -5.52
CA GLU A 82 -0.70 -6.07 -6.29
C GLU A 82 0.24 -7.28 -6.42
N ASP A 83 1.53 -7.14 -6.06
CA ASP A 83 2.42 -8.30 -5.95
C ASP A 83 2.00 -9.17 -4.77
N PRO A 84 1.59 -10.45 -5.00
CA PRO A 84 1.16 -11.33 -3.91
C PRO A 84 2.23 -11.56 -2.83
N ALA A 85 3.51 -11.54 -3.17
CA ALA A 85 4.58 -11.69 -2.18
C ALA A 85 4.67 -10.45 -1.28
N GLY A 86 4.68 -9.27 -1.90
CA GLY A 86 4.69 -8.00 -1.17
C GLY A 86 3.45 -7.80 -0.30
N ALA A 87 2.26 -8.06 -0.85
CA ALA A 87 1.02 -7.95 -0.09
C ALA A 87 1.02 -8.89 1.13
N ARG A 88 1.47 -10.14 0.98
CA ARG A 88 1.58 -11.08 2.11
C ARG A 88 2.55 -10.60 3.17
N PHE A 89 3.68 -10.01 2.79
CA PHE A 89 4.63 -9.45 3.74
C PHE A 89 3.99 -8.33 4.56
N ILE A 90 3.40 -7.31 3.93
CA ILE A 90 2.73 -6.21 4.66
C ILE A 90 1.56 -6.72 5.52
N SER A 91 0.81 -7.70 5.01
CA SER A 91 -0.27 -8.34 5.76
C SER A 91 0.23 -9.06 7.02
N SER A 92 1.44 -9.63 6.96
CA SER A 92 2.06 -10.33 8.10
C SER A 92 2.52 -9.39 9.22
N LEU A 93 2.78 -8.11 8.92
CA LEU A 93 3.20 -7.11 9.90
C LEU A 93 1.98 -6.63 10.73
N ARG A 94 1.80 -7.24 11.91
CA ARG A 94 0.70 -6.95 12.84
C ARG A 94 1.13 -6.04 13.98
N GLY A 95 0.16 -5.35 14.61
CA GLY A 95 0.42 -4.46 15.74
C GLY A 95 1.35 -3.31 15.36
N ASP A 96 2.40 -3.11 16.14
CA ASP A 96 3.45 -2.11 15.93
C ASP A 96 4.57 -2.56 14.96
N ALA A 97 4.53 -3.80 14.47
CA ALA A 97 5.55 -4.33 13.57
C ALA A 97 5.63 -3.56 12.25
N LEU A 98 4.50 -3.12 11.70
CA LEU A 98 4.48 -2.33 10.46
C LEU A 98 5.20 -0.99 10.65
N GLN A 99 4.90 -0.29 11.75
CA GLN A 99 5.54 0.98 12.08
C GLN A 99 7.04 0.79 12.33
N SER A 100 7.40 -0.23 13.13
CA SER A 100 8.79 -0.56 13.44
C SER A 100 9.60 -0.85 12.19
N TRP A 101 9.04 -1.63 11.26
CA TRP A 101 9.66 -1.92 9.97
C TRP A 101 9.89 -0.66 9.14
N VAL A 102 8.89 0.23 9.01
CA VAL A 102 9.07 1.49 8.26
C VAL A 102 10.18 2.35 8.88
N ILE A 103 10.22 2.46 10.21
CA ILE A 103 11.27 3.23 10.90
C ILE A 103 12.65 2.63 10.60
N GLN A 104 12.81 1.32 10.79
CA GLN A 104 14.10 0.64 10.63
C GLN A 104 14.63 0.74 9.19
N GLU A 105 13.79 0.49 8.20
CA GLU A 105 14.22 0.41 6.79
C GLU A 105 14.37 1.78 6.13
N TYR A 106 13.54 2.77 6.49
CA TYR A 106 13.48 4.04 5.75
C TYR A 106 14.01 5.24 6.54
N LEU A 107 13.81 5.28 7.85
CA LEU A 107 14.23 6.42 8.66
C LEU A 107 15.60 6.22 9.30
N GLY A 108 16.02 4.95 9.44
CA GLY A 108 17.18 4.59 10.25
C GLY A 108 16.89 4.75 11.74
N SER A 109 17.53 3.91 12.55
CA SER A 109 17.55 4.04 14.01
C SER A 109 18.56 5.10 14.45
#